data_AF-A0A8J1Z016-F1
#
_entry.id   AF-A0A8J1Z016-F1
#
_cell.length_a   1.000
_cell.length_b   1.000
_cell.length_c   1.000
_cell.angle_alpha   90.00
_cell.angle_beta   90.00
_cell.angle_gamma   90.00
#
_symmetry.space_group_name_H-M   'P 1'
#
loop_
_entity.id
_entity.type
_entity.pdbx_description
1 polymer ?
#
loop_
_entity_poly.entity_id
_entity_poly.type
_entity_poly.pdbx_seq_one_letter_code
_entity_poly.pdbx_strand_id
1 'polypeptide(L)'
;MLFARLALSSLVVAPLTVSAGTNEVGKKFMEENAKKLGVVTLPSGLQYKVLREGKGRLAPKKDTPCECHYAGTTPTLTPDAIDKDEKDWDEFDSSYKRGEPTTFAPSQVIAGWTEAMQLMKEGDKWEMYIPSELGYGDNGSGAKIKGGDVLIFRMEILKINGPTKRLVTCDYPTGKNCDADEKMTWKTYSDTPIEVLQTEIDIMSGKTKQTMKKGMREPIMREVKLLKGVMKAKKKLAKAQKAAASKDADL
;
A
#
# COMPACT_ATOMS: atom_id res chain seq x y z
N MET A 1 -27.07 18.74 -36.76
CA MET A 1 -26.77 17.32 -36.51
C MET A 1 -25.30 17.22 -36.10
N LEU A 2 -25.02 17.11 -34.80
CA LEU A 2 -23.67 16.99 -34.26
C LEU A 2 -23.64 15.72 -33.40
N PHE A 3 -23.01 14.65 -33.89
CA PHE A 3 -22.86 13.41 -33.15
C PHE A 3 -21.61 13.47 -32.29
N ALA A 4 -21.80 13.51 -30.97
CA ALA A 4 -20.75 13.36 -29.98
C ALA A 4 -20.28 11.89 -29.95
N ARG A 5 -18.97 11.67 -30.18
CA ARG A 5 -18.33 10.37 -30.00
C ARG A 5 -18.01 10.18 -28.52
N LEU A 6 -18.80 9.36 -27.82
CA LEU A 6 -18.42 8.80 -26.51
C LEU A 6 -17.24 7.83 -26.73
N ALA A 7 -16.09 8.13 -26.13
CA ALA A 7 -15.02 7.17 -25.98
C ALA A 7 -15.38 6.21 -24.83
N LEU A 8 -15.82 5.00 -25.18
CA LEU A 8 -15.96 3.91 -24.24
C LEU A 8 -14.55 3.48 -23.82
N SER A 9 -14.18 3.78 -22.57
CA SER A 9 -12.94 3.29 -21.97
C SER A 9 -13.08 1.78 -21.77
N SER A 10 -12.37 1.00 -22.59
CA SER A 10 -12.32 -0.45 -22.47
C SER A 10 -11.68 -0.83 -21.14
N LEU A 11 -12.49 -1.39 -20.24
CA LEU A 11 -12.02 -2.07 -19.04
C LEU A 11 -11.21 -3.29 -19.50
N VAL A 12 -9.89 -3.26 -19.31
CA VAL A 12 -9.06 -4.46 -19.51
C VAL A 12 -9.37 -5.39 -18.34
N VAL A 13 -10.23 -6.38 -18.59
CA VAL A 13 -10.45 -7.50 -17.65
C VAL A 13 -9.23 -8.40 -17.75
N ALA A 14 -8.28 -8.23 -16.83
CA ALA A 14 -7.22 -9.21 -16.63
C ALA A 14 -7.87 -10.54 -16.21
N PRO A 15 -7.41 -11.69 -16.75
CA PRO A 15 -7.96 -12.98 -16.38
C PRO A 15 -7.74 -13.20 -14.87
N LEU A 16 -8.85 -13.38 -14.12
CA LEU A 16 -8.80 -13.90 -12.76
C LEU A 16 -8.09 -15.25 -12.82
N THR A 17 -6.87 -15.33 -12.30
CA THR A 17 -6.25 -16.61 -12.01
C THR A 17 -7.12 -17.31 -10.98
N VAL A 18 -7.84 -18.35 -11.42
CA VAL A 18 -8.63 -19.21 -10.54
C VAL A 18 -7.67 -19.78 -9.48
N SER A 19 -7.97 -19.43 -8.23
CA SER A 19 -7.32 -19.91 -7.02
C SER A 19 -7.53 -21.43 -6.92
N ALA A 20 -6.47 -22.20 -7.20
CA ALA A 20 -6.53 -23.66 -7.38
C ALA A 20 -6.77 -24.44 -6.08
N GLY A 21 -6.44 -23.87 -4.92
CA GLY A 21 -6.62 -24.45 -3.59
C GLY A 21 -7.80 -23.87 -2.80
N THR A 22 -8.47 -22.82 -3.26
CA THR A 22 -9.68 -22.33 -2.58
C THR A 22 -10.86 -23.25 -2.86
N ASN A 23 -11.66 -23.56 -1.84
CA ASN A 23 -12.84 -24.42 -1.98
C ASN A 23 -13.99 -23.71 -2.72
N GLU A 24 -15.01 -24.46 -3.15
CA GLU A 24 -16.09 -23.91 -3.99
C GLU A 24 -16.89 -22.79 -3.31
N VAL A 25 -17.07 -22.86 -1.99
CA VAL A 25 -17.71 -21.77 -1.21
C VAL A 25 -16.87 -20.50 -1.30
N GLY A 26 -15.56 -20.63 -1.09
CA GLY A 26 -14.61 -19.52 -1.17
C GLY A 26 -14.50 -18.93 -2.58
N LYS A 27 -14.42 -19.77 -3.62
CA LYS A 27 -14.35 -19.31 -5.02
C LYS A 27 -15.56 -18.47 -5.38
N LYS A 28 -16.76 -19.00 -5.11
CA LYS A 28 -18.02 -18.27 -5.37
C LYS A 28 -18.06 -16.95 -4.60
N PHE A 29 -17.69 -16.98 -3.31
CA PHE A 29 -17.62 -15.77 -2.50
C PHE A 29 -16.67 -14.73 -3.12
N MET A 30 -15.46 -15.12 -3.50
CA MET A 30 -14.45 -14.20 -4.06
C MET A 30 -14.88 -13.62 -5.41
N GLU A 31 -15.51 -14.42 -6.28
CA GLU A 31 -16.03 -13.96 -7.57
C GLU A 31 -17.17 -12.94 -7.44
N GLU A 32 -18.08 -13.16 -6.49
CA GLU A 32 -19.17 -12.22 -6.20
C GLU A 32 -18.65 -10.97 -5.48
N ASN A 33 -17.71 -11.13 -4.56
CA ASN A 33 -17.14 -10.04 -3.78
C ASN A 33 -16.31 -9.07 -4.64
N ALA A 34 -15.55 -9.59 -5.62
CA ALA A 34 -14.77 -8.77 -6.55
C ALA A 34 -15.61 -7.73 -7.32
N LYS A 35 -16.92 -7.99 -7.48
CA LYS A 35 -17.85 -7.11 -8.20
C LYS A 35 -18.40 -5.98 -7.33
N LYS A 36 -18.14 -5.99 -6.02
CA LYS A 36 -18.70 -5.03 -5.07
C LYS A 36 -17.95 -3.71 -5.12
N LEU A 37 -18.70 -2.61 -4.94
CA LEU A 37 -18.15 -1.27 -4.96
C LEU A 37 -17.08 -1.09 -3.87
N GLY A 38 -15.92 -0.59 -4.28
CA GLY A 38 -14.80 -0.33 -3.38
C GLY A 38 -13.94 -1.56 -3.07
N VAL A 39 -14.30 -2.75 -3.56
CA VAL A 39 -13.42 -3.92 -3.52
C VAL A 39 -12.36 -3.79 -4.61
N VAL A 40 -11.11 -3.99 -4.21
CA VAL A 40 -9.94 -4.01 -5.08
C VAL A 40 -9.36 -5.41 -5.08
N THR A 41 -9.13 -5.98 -6.26
CA THR A 41 -8.44 -7.27 -6.42
C THR A 41 -6.98 -7.01 -6.82
N LEU A 42 -6.05 -7.59 -6.06
CA LEU A 42 -4.62 -7.54 -6.35
C LEU A 42 -4.20 -8.70 -7.27
N PRO A 43 -3.04 -8.59 -7.97
CA PRO A 43 -2.53 -9.66 -8.83
C PRO A 43 -2.31 -11.01 -8.11
N SER A 44 -2.10 -10.99 -6.79
CA SER A 44 -1.97 -12.20 -5.96
C SER A 44 -3.29 -12.94 -5.75
N GLY A 45 -4.43 -12.32 -6.08
CA GLY A 45 -5.77 -12.80 -5.74
C GLY A 45 -6.31 -12.25 -4.42
N LEU A 46 -5.48 -11.58 -3.60
CA LEU A 46 -5.95 -10.86 -2.42
C LEU A 46 -6.97 -9.80 -2.83
N GLN A 47 -8.13 -9.79 -2.18
CA GLN A 47 -9.09 -8.71 -2.32
C GLN A 47 -9.13 -7.88 -1.04
N TYR A 48 -9.39 -6.58 -1.15
CA TYR A 48 -9.62 -5.75 0.02
C TYR A 48 -10.56 -4.58 -0.28
N LYS A 49 -11.12 -4.01 0.78
CA LYS A 49 -11.90 -2.78 0.79
C LYS A 49 -11.40 -1.88 1.91
N VAL A 50 -11.12 -0.62 1.60
CA VAL A 50 -10.75 0.37 2.62
C VAL A 50 -12.01 0.80 3.37
N LEU A 51 -12.11 0.46 4.66
CA LEU A 51 -13.22 0.88 5.52
C LEU A 51 -12.95 2.25 6.13
N ARG A 52 -11.70 2.51 6.50
CA ARG A 52 -11.24 3.82 6.95
C ARG A 52 -9.84 4.07 6.45
N GLU A 53 -9.64 5.27 5.93
CA GLU A 53 -8.32 5.73 5.52
C GLU A 53 -7.59 6.37 6.72
N GLY A 54 -6.38 5.87 6.99
CA GLY A 54 -5.45 6.42 7.95
C GLY A 54 -4.77 7.69 7.47
N LYS A 55 -3.81 8.20 8.25
CA LYS A 55 -3.06 9.40 7.90
C LYS A 55 -1.66 9.05 7.43
N GLY A 56 -1.09 9.92 6.59
CA GLY A 56 0.28 9.76 6.11
C GLY A 56 0.38 8.91 4.84
N ARG A 57 1.61 8.46 4.55
CA ARG A 57 1.99 7.86 3.25
C ARG A 57 3.00 6.72 3.40
N LEU A 58 3.14 6.25 4.63
CA LEU A 58 4.18 5.33 5.05
C LEU A 58 3.52 4.02 5.48
N ALA A 59 4.05 2.93 4.96
CA ALA A 59 3.70 1.56 5.32
C ALA A 59 4.87 0.89 6.05
N PRO A 60 4.62 -0.15 6.87
CA PRO A 60 5.69 -0.92 7.47
C PRO A 60 6.57 -1.59 6.41
N LYS A 61 7.87 -1.74 6.72
CA LYS A 61 8.70 -2.73 6.02
C LYS A 61 8.37 -4.14 6.53
N LYS A 62 8.87 -5.15 5.82
CA LYS A 62 8.57 -6.57 6.07
C LYS A 62 8.75 -6.99 7.53
N ASP A 63 9.78 -6.49 8.22
CA ASP A 63 10.10 -6.87 9.60
C ASP A 63 9.74 -5.80 10.63
N THR A 64 8.86 -4.85 10.26
CA THR A 64 8.49 -3.73 11.14
C THR A 64 7.29 -4.11 12.00
N PRO A 65 7.41 -4.13 13.33
CA PRO A 65 6.30 -4.42 14.23
C PRO A 65 5.18 -3.38 14.08
N CYS A 66 3.94 -3.85 14.04
CA CYS A 66 2.74 -3.03 13.97
C CYS A 66 1.76 -3.46 15.06
N GLU A 67 1.23 -2.50 15.81
CA GLU A 67 0.13 -2.74 16.74
C GLU A 67 -1.17 -2.78 15.94
N CYS A 68 -1.87 -3.91 15.98
CA CYS A 68 -3.06 -4.14 15.16
C CYS A 68 -4.26 -4.55 16.00
N HIS A 69 -5.42 -4.00 15.63
CA HIS A 69 -6.70 -4.59 15.98
C HIS A 69 -7.25 -5.41 14.82
N TYR A 70 -7.87 -6.56 15.09
CA TYR A 70 -8.42 -7.40 14.04
C TYR A 70 -9.53 -8.33 14.54
N ALA A 71 -10.36 -8.75 13.58
CA ALA A 71 -11.34 -9.82 13.71
C ALA A 71 -11.30 -10.67 12.43
N GLY A 72 -11.38 -12.00 12.57
CA GLY A 72 -11.32 -12.96 11.47
C GLY A 72 -12.47 -13.95 11.46
N THR A 73 -13.14 -14.11 10.33
CA THR A 73 -14.20 -15.10 10.06
C THR A 73 -13.99 -15.76 8.69
N THR A 74 -14.75 -16.81 8.39
CA THR A 74 -14.84 -17.37 7.02
C THR A 74 -16.25 -17.19 6.46
N PRO A 75 -16.46 -17.31 5.14
CA PRO A 75 -17.79 -17.37 4.56
C PRO A 75 -18.65 -18.53 5.09
N THR A 76 -18.02 -19.58 5.65
CA THR A 76 -18.77 -20.70 6.24
C THR A 76 -19.23 -20.38 7.66
N LEU A 77 -18.42 -19.69 8.46
CA LEU A 77 -18.79 -19.27 9.82
C LEU A 77 -19.82 -18.14 9.81
N THR A 78 -19.60 -17.14 8.95
CA THR A 78 -20.50 -15.99 8.81
C THR A 78 -20.78 -15.73 7.32
N PRO A 79 -21.81 -16.36 6.72
CA PRO A 79 -22.12 -16.25 5.29
C PRO A 79 -22.37 -14.83 4.79
N ASP A 80 -22.86 -13.96 5.66
CA ASP A 80 -23.20 -12.55 5.42
C ASP A 80 -22.24 -11.58 6.13
N ALA A 81 -20.99 -12.01 6.41
CA ALA A 81 -20.00 -11.24 7.16
C ALA A 81 -19.83 -9.79 6.69
N ILE A 82 -19.77 -9.61 5.38
CA ILE A 82 -19.58 -8.31 4.71
C ILE A 82 -20.69 -7.29 4.98
N ASP A 83 -21.89 -7.75 5.31
CA ASP A 83 -23.06 -6.91 5.57
C ASP A 83 -23.27 -6.68 7.08
N LYS A 84 -22.41 -7.28 7.91
CA LYS A 84 -22.44 -7.22 9.37
C LYS A 84 -21.29 -6.40 9.94
N ASP A 85 -21.45 -5.93 11.17
CA ASP A 85 -20.35 -5.42 12.00
C ASP A 85 -19.48 -6.61 12.46
N GLU A 86 -18.17 -6.43 12.61
CA GLU A 86 -17.28 -7.52 13.06
C GLU A 86 -17.66 -8.07 14.43
N LYS A 87 -18.29 -7.26 15.29
CA LYS A 87 -18.77 -7.72 16.60
C LYS A 87 -19.86 -8.80 16.50
N ASP A 88 -20.53 -8.89 15.35
CA ASP A 88 -21.62 -9.82 15.09
C ASP A 88 -21.16 -11.08 14.32
N TRP A 89 -19.85 -11.24 14.11
CA TRP A 89 -19.27 -12.39 13.40
C TRP A 89 -19.08 -13.60 14.33
N ASP A 90 -19.30 -14.81 13.80
CA ASP A 90 -18.69 -16.02 14.38
C ASP A 90 -17.21 -16.07 13.96
N GLU A 91 -16.37 -15.50 14.82
CA GLU A 91 -14.94 -15.35 14.57
C GLU A 91 -14.16 -16.62 14.91
N PHE A 92 -13.12 -16.90 14.12
CA PHE A 92 -12.09 -17.86 14.52
C PHE A 92 -10.98 -17.21 15.37
N ASP A 93 -10.78 -15.90 15.26
CA ASP A 93 -9.82 -15.13 16.05
C ASP A 93 -10.20 -13.64 16.07
N SER A 94 -9.98 -12.96 17.20
CA SER A 94 -10.30 -11.54 17.37
C SER A 94 -9.51 -10.92 18.51
N SER A 95 -8.79 -9.83 18.24
CA SER A 95 -8.13 -9.06 19.29
C SER A 95 -9.10 -8.17 20.06
N TYR A 96 -10.24 -7.79 19.46
CA TYR A 96 -11.30 -7.06 20.16
C TYR A 96 -11.91 -7.89 21.29
N LYS A 97 -12.15 -9.20 21.06
CA LYS A 97 -12.64 -10.11 22.12
C LYS A 97 -11.64 -10.29 23.26
N ARG A 98 -10.34 -10.10 22.99
CA ARG A 98 -9.30 -10.11 24.03
C ARG A 98 -9.17 -8.78 24.76
N GLY A 99 -9.74 -7.69 24.23
CA GLY A 99 -9.70 -6.36 24.84
C GLY A 99 -8.39 -5.60 24.62
N GLU A 100 -7.42 -6.14 23.87
CA GLU A 100 -6.14 -5.50 23.63
C GLU A 100 -5.60 -5.74 22.21
N PRO A 101 -4.87 -4.78 21.61
CA PRO A 101 -4.20 -4.98 20.32
C PRO A 101 -3.16 -6.10 20.37
N THR A 102 -2.82 -6.66 19.21
CA THR A 102 -1.73 -7.62 19.07
C THR A 102 -0.67 -7.06 18.15
N THR A 103 0.61 -7.31 18.46
CA THR A 103 1.73 -6.84 17.65
C THR A 103 2.14 -7.90 16.63
N PHE A 104 2.18 -7.53 15.35
CA PHE A 104 2.65 -8.37 14.26
C PHE A 104 3.65 -7.63 13.38
N ALA A 105 4.65 -8.32 12.86
CA ALA A 105 5.39 -7.88 11.68
C ALA A 105 4.88 -8.58 10.42
N PRO A 106 4.89 -7.94 9.23
CA PRO A 106 4.45 -8.58 7.99
C PRO A 106 5.15 -9.93 7.69
N SER A 107 6.38 -10.15 8.14
CA SER A 107 7.11 -11.43 7.98
C SER A 107 6.60 -12.59 8.86
N GLN A 108 5.74 -12.32 9.85
CA GLN A 108 5.34 -13.30 10.87
C GLN A 108 3.91 -13.83 10.70
N VAL A 109 3.23 -13.40 9.64
CA VAL A 109 1.80 -13.64 9.41
C VAL A 109 1.59 -14.31 8.05
N ILE A 110 0.37 -14.77 7.78
CA ILE A 110 -0.02 -15.37 6.49
C ILE A 110 0.26 -14.41 5.33
N ALA A 111 0.51 -14.96 4.13
CA ALA A 111 0.96 -14.18 2.97
C ALA A 111 0.00 -13.03 2.60
N GLY A 112 -1.32 -13.23 2.74
CA GLY A 112 -2.32 -12.18 2.52
C GLY A 112 -2.17 -10.99 3.48
N TRP A 113 -1.91 -11.25 4.76
CA TRP A 113 -1.60 -10.19 5.72
C TRP A 113 -0.25 -9.53 5.41
N THR A 114 0.78 -10.31 5.06
CA THR A 114 2.09 -9.78 4.67
C THR A 114 2.00 -8.76 3.54
N GLU A 115 1.18 -9.04 2.54
CA GLU A 115 0.93 -8.15 1.42
C GLU A 115 0.12 -6.93 1.84
N ALA A 116 -1.03 -7.13 2.50
CA ALA A 116 -1.93 -6.07 2.90
C ALA A 116 -1.27 -5.06 3.85
N MET A 117 -0.61 -5.52 4.92
CA MET A 117 0.05 -4.64 5.89
C MET A 117 1.07 -3.72 5.21
N GLN A 118 1.74 -4.20 4.17
CA GLN A 118 2.74 -3.45 3.43
C GLN A 118 2.16 -2.45 2.41
N LEU A 119 0.85 -2.44 2.26
CA LEU A 119 0.06 -1.46 1.49
C LEU A 119 -0.74 -0.52 2.38
N MET A 120 -0.85 -0.83 3.67
CA MET A 120 -1.56 -0.05 4.67
C MET A 120 -0.64 0.96 5.37
N LYS A 121 -1.23 2.08 5.79
CA LYS A 121 -0.62 3.11 6.64
C LYS A 121 -1.27 3.14 8.01
N GLU A 122 -0.61 3.79 8.96
CA GLU A 122 -1.13 3.97 10.31
C GLU A 122 -2.53 4.64 10.30
N GLY A 123 -3.47 4.04 11.02
CA GLY A 123 -4.88 4.41 11.10
C GLY A 123 -5.77 3.78 10.02
N ASP A 124 -5.20 3.13 9.00
CA ASP A 124 -6.00 2.41 8.00
C ASP A 124 -6.75 1.26 8.69
N LYS A 125 -8.03 1.11 8.33
CA LYS A 125 -8.84 -0.06 8.64
C LYS A 125 -9.34 -0.66 7.34
N TRP A 126 -8.95 -1.89 7.06
CA TRP A 126 -9.29 -2.60 5.83
C TRP A 126 -10.13 -3.84 6.15
N GLU A 127 -11.08 -4.12 5.28
CA GLU A 127 -11.68 -5.45 5.15
C GLU A 127 -10.92 -6.21 4.07
N MET A 128 -10.38 -7.38 4.40
CA MET A 128 -9.52 -8.19 3.54
C MET A 128 -10.17 -9.54 3.30
N TYR A 129 -10.07 -10.04 2.06
CA TYR A 129 -10.59 -11.33 1.66
C TYR A 129 -9.46 -12.13 1.04
N ILE A 130 -9.04 -13.17 1.76
CA ILE A 130 -7.78 -13.85 1.53
C ILE A 130 -8.09 -15.26 1.02
N PRO A 131 -7.77 -15.57 -0.26
CA PRO A 131 -7.91 -16.92 -0.78
C PRO A 131 -6.96 -17.88 -0.05
N SER A 132 -7.28 -19.17 -0.05
CA SER A 132 -6.62 -20.14 0.82
C SER A 132 -5.10 -20.22 0.60
N GLU A 133 -4.61 -20.03 -0.62
CA GLU A 133 -3.18 -20.04 -0.97
C GLU A 133 -2.40 -18.89 -0.34
N LEU A 134 -3.10 -17.79 0.00
CA LEU A 134 -2.54 -16.68 0.76
C LEU A 134 -2.83 -16.78 2.26
N GLY A 135 -3.55 -17.82 2.68
CA GLY A 135 -3.94 -18.15 4.06
C GLY A 135 -3.34 -19.47 4.53
N TYR A 136 -4.20 -20.44 4.83
CA TYR A 136 -3.81 -21.74 5.42
C TYR A 136 -3.87 -22.93 4.44
N GLY A 137 -4.14 -22.67 3.15
CA GLY A 137 -4.18 -23.66 2.09
C GLY A 137 -5.16 -24.81 2.34
N ASP A 138 -4.87 -25.97 1.75
CA ASP A 138 -5.70 -27.18 1.83
C ASP A 138 -5.72 -27.81 3.22
N ASN A 139 -4.76 -27.47 4.08
CA ASN A 139 -4.67 -28.02 5.43
C ASN A 139 -5.61 -27.32 6.42
N GLY A 140 -5.99 -26.06 6.15
CA GLY A 140 -6.72 -25.24 7.12
C GLY A 140 -5.92 -24.99 8.39
N SER A 141 -6.61 -24.58 9.47
CA SER A 141 -5.98 -24.29 10.76
C SER A 141 -6.97 -24.43 11.92
N GLY A 142 -6.57 -25.20 12.94
CA GLY A 142 -7.40 -25.49 14.10
C GLY A 142 -8.73 -26.16 13.71
N ALA A 143 -9.77 -25.95 14.53
CA ALA A 143 -11.09 -26.53 14.30
C ALA A 143 -12.01 -25.68 13.43
N LYS A 144 -11.74 -24.37 13.32
CA LYS A 144 -12.65 -23.38 12.70
C LYS A 144 -12.28 -23.01 11.25
N ILE A 145 -11.03 -23.19 10.83
CA ILE A 145 -10.59 -22.90 9.46
C ILE A 145 -10.37 -24.23 8.74
N LYS A 146 -11.23 -24.55 7.78
CA LYS A 146 -11.14 -25.79 7.02
C LYS A 146 -10.18 -25.63 5.84
N GLY A 147 -9.78 -26.75 5.26
CA GLY A 147 -9.01 -26.79 4.02
C GLY A 147 -9.68 -26.00 2.91
N GLY A 148 -8.91 -25.13 2.26
CA GLY A 148 -9.38 -24.31 1.15
C GLY A 148 -10.29 -23.14 1.54
N ASP A 149 -10.50 -22.86 2.82
CA ASP A 149 -11.34 -21.74 3.23
C ASP A 149 -10.73 -20.39 2.84
N VAL A 150 -11.58 -19.49 2.34
CA VAL A 150 -11.30 -18.05 2.28
C VAL A 150 -11.39 -17.46 3.68
N LEU A 151 -10.48 -16.56 4.01
CA LEU A 151 -10.50 -15.82 5.25
C LEU A 151 -11.00 -14.40 4.99
N ILE A 152 -11.92 -13.93 5.84
CA ILE A 152 -12.38 -12.54 5.87
C ILE A 152 -11.81 -11.92 7.14
N PHE A 153 -11.07 -10.84 7.00
CA PHE A 153 -10.54 -10.08 8.13
C PHE A 153 -10.98 -8.64 8.08
N ARG A 154 -11.32 -8.05 9.22
CA ARG A 154 -11.22 -6.61 9.42
C ARG A 154 -10.00 -6.34 10.25
N MET A 155 -9.05 -5.59 9.72
CA MET A 155 -7.78 -5.28 10.36
C MET A 155 -7.54 -3.77 10.36
N GLU A 156 -7.04 -3.27 11.48
CA GLU A 156 -6.65 -1.89 11.69
C GLU A 156 -5.20 -1.84 12.16
N ILE A 157 -4.37 -1.03 11.49
CA ILE A 157 -3.02 -0.71 11.98
C ILE A 157 -3.11 0.52 12.86
N LEU A 158 -2.96 0.35 14.17
CA LEU A 158 -2.99 1.44 15.14
C LEU A 158 -1.67 2.22 15.13
N LYS A 159 -0.56 1.49 15.00
CA LYS A 159 0.79 2.07 15.11
C LYS A 159 1.82 1.26 14.35
N ILE A 160 2.75 1.95 13.68
CA ILE A 160 3.93 1.33 13.04
C ILE A 160 5.19 1.61 13.88
N ASN A 161 5.73 0.58 14.52
CA ASN A 161 6.84 0.68 15.47
C ASN A 161 8.19 0.38 14.82
N GLY A 162 8.59 1.17 13.81
CA GLY A 162 9.93 1.04 13.24
C GLY A 162 10.09 1.51 11.79
N PRO A 163 11.01 0.89 11.01
CA PRO A 163 11.34 1.33 9.66
C PRO A 163 10.15 1.29 8.69
N THR A 164 9.88 2.41 8.02
CA THR A 164 8.78 2.49 7.04
C THR A 164 9.27 2.53 5.59
N LYS A 165 8.36 2.26 4.65
CA LYS A 165 8.49 2.52 3.21
C LYS A 165 7.39 3.46 2.73
N ARG A 166 7.67 4.25 1.69
CA ARG A 166 6.68 5.18 1.12
C ARG A 166 5.78 4.44 0.13
N LEU A 167 4.46 4.54 0.28
CA LEU A 167 3.47 3.89 -0.59
C LEU A 167 3.41 4.53 -1.98
N VAL A 168 3.62 5.84 -2.05
CA VAL A 168 3.43 6.66 -3.26
C VAL A 168 4.46 7.77 -3.27
N THR A 169 5.23 7.87 -4.34
CA THR A 169 6.30 8.86 -4.48
C THR A 169 5.71 10.24 -4.78
N CYS A 170 6.30 11.29 -4.21
CA CYS A 170 5.97 12.68 -4.54
C CYS A 170 6.19 12.97 -6.03
N ASP A 171 5.17 13.53 -6.67
CA ASP A 171 5.24 14.10 -8.00
C ASP A 171 5.57 15.58 -7.89
N TYR A 172 6.86 15.86 -7.74
CA TYR A 172 7.41 17.19 -7.55
C TYR A 172 6.86 18.25 -8.53
N PRO A 173 6.78 18.02 -9.86
CA PRO A 173 6.22 18.99 -10.81
C PRO A 173 4.77 19.41 -10.53
N THR A 174 3.92 18.48 -10.08
CA THR A 174 2.49 18.77 -9.84
C THR A 174 2.17 18.99 -8.37
N GLY A 175 3.13 18.74 -7.47
CA GLY A 175 2.92 18.72 -6.02
C GLY A 175 1.99 17.58 -5.56
N LYS A 176 1.52 16.71 -6.47
CA LYS A 176 0.71 15.56 -6.10
C LYS A 176 1.56 14.61 -5.29
N ASN A 177 0.94 13.94 -4.32
CA ASN A 177 1.61 12.89 -3.57
C ASN A 177 2.81 13.33 -2.71
N CYS A 178 2.97 14.63 -2.47
CA CYS A 178 4.08 15.20 -1.70
C CYS A 178 3.65 15.56 -0.26
N ASP A 179 4.50 15.28 0.72
CA ASP A 179 4.36 15.78 2.08
C ASP A 179 4.79 17.26 2.21
N ALA A 180 4.60 17.85 3.39
CA ALA A 180 4.86 19.27 3.62
C ALA A 180 6.33 19.65 3.37
N ASP A 181 7.26 18.79 3.80
CA ASP A 181 8.70 19.01 3.64
C ASP A 181 9.14 18.83 2.19
N GLU A 182 8.58 17.84 1.48
CA GLU A 182 8.79 17.66 0.04
C GLU A 182 8.29 18.87 -0.76
N LYS A 183 7.12 19.41 -0.41
CA LYS A 183 6.58 20.63 -1.04
C LYS A 183 7.44 21.85 -0.74
N MET A 184 7.88 22.02 0.50
CA MET A 184 8.77 23.12 0.89
C MET A 184 10.09 23.03 0.13
N THR A 185 10.73 21.86 0.13
CA THR A 185 11.98 21.64 -0.60
C THR A 185 11.81 21.90 -2.08
N TRP A 186 10.73 21.40 -2.70
CA TRP A 186 10.44 21.70 -4.11
C TRP A 186 10.33 23.19 -4.34
N LYS A 187 9.52 23.91 -3.56
CA LYS A 187 9.32 25.35 -3.71
C LYS A 187 10.63 26.14 -3.57
N THR A 188 11.53 25.70 -2.68
CA THR A 188 12.82 26.35 -2.46
C THR A 188 13.81 26.08 -3.60
N TYR A 189 13.80 24.87 -4.18
CA TYR A 189 14.87 24.38 -5.06
C TYR A 189 14.42 24.08 -6.49
N SER A 190 13.15 24.27 -6.85
CA SER A 190 12.61 23.97 -8.17
C SER A 190 13.30 24.73 -9.29
N ASP A 191 13.77 25.95 -9.00
CA ASP A 191 14.42 26.84 -9.97
C ASP A 191 15.95 26.70 -9.96
N THR A 192 16.51 26.06 -8.93
CA THR A 192 17.96 25.86 -8.80
C THR A 192 18.52 24.93 -9.90
N PRO A 193 19.57 25.32 -10.65
CA PRO A 193 20.17 24.48 -11.69
C PRO A 193 20.58 23.09 -11.18
N ILE A 194 20.52 22.07 -12.06
CA ILE A 194 20.78 20.67 -11.68
C ILE A 194 22.22 20.50 -11.16
N GLU A 195 23.16 21.24 -11.73
CA GLU A 195 24.59 21.21 -11.42
C GLU A 195 24.84 21.77 -10.01
N VAL A 196 24.12 22.83 -9.65
CA VAL A 196 24.16 23.44 -8.31
C VAL A 196 23.55 22.48 -7.29
N LEU A 197 22.41 21.87 -7.60
CA LEU A 197 21.78 20.86 -6.74
C LEU A 197 22.70 19.65 -6.52
N GLN A 198 23.35 19.16 -7.58
CA GLN A 198 24.27 18.04 -7.49
C GLN A 198 25.47 18.39 -6.61
N THR A 199 26.04 19.59 -6.77
CA THR A 199 27.14 20.08 -5.94
C THR A 199 26.76 20.15 -4.46
N GLU A 200 25.59 20.72 -4.15
CA GLU A 200 25.10 20.80 -2.77
C GLU A 200 24.89 19.40 -2.17
N ILE A 201 24.27 18.50 -2.93
CA ILE A 201 24.09 17.10 -2.54
C ILE A 201 25.44 16.43 -2.24
N ASP A 202 26.46 16.66 -3.04
CA ASP A 202 27.78 16.05 -2.88
C ASP A 202 28.51 16.62 -1.67
N ILE A 203 28.42 17.94 -1.43
CA ILE A 203 28.95 18.60 -0.23
C ILE A 203 28.29 18.01 1.02
N MET A 204 26.96 17.99 1.05
CA MET A 204 26.19 17.48 2.19
C MET A 204 26.45 15.99 2.42
N SER A 205 26.49 15.19 1.35
CA SER A 205 26.81 13.76 1.43
C SER A 205 28.25 13.54 1.90
N GLY A 206 29.19 14.38 1.49
CA GLY A 206 30.59 14.35 1.92
C GLY A 206 30.74 14.62 3.42
N LYS A 207 30.01 15.61 3.96
CA LYS A 207 29.97 15.89 5.41
C LYS A 207 29.52 14.66 6.22
N THR A 208 28.61 13.85 5.68
CA THR A 208 28.15 12.62 6.37
C THR A 208 29.17 11.48 6.42
N LYS A 209 30.26 11.55 5.65
CA LYS A 209 31.37 10.58 5.71
C LYS A 209 32.39 10.90 6.80
N GLN A 210 32.36 12.11 7.36
CA GLN A 210 33.19 12.50 8.50
C GLN A 210 32.61 11.91 9.80
N THR A 211 33.42 11.80 10.85
CA THR A 211 33.04 11.29 12.17
C THR A 211 32.03 12.23 12.83
N MET A 212 30.75 12.09 12.48
CA MET A 212 29.64 12.88 13.02
C MET A 212 28.82 12.08 14.02
N LYS A 213 28.31 12.76 15.06
CA LYS A 213 27.32 12.16 15.99
C LYS A 213 26.06 11.77 15.21
N LYS A 214 25.48 10.60 15.53
CA LYS A 214 24.28 10.04 14.87
C LYS A 214 23.14 11.07 14.72
N GLY A 215 22.86 11.84 15.78
CA GLY A 215 21.81 12.88 15.77
C GLY A 215 22.03 14.05 14.81
N MET A 216 23.28 14.35 14.41
CA MET A 216 23.58 15.37 13.39
C MET A 216 23.55 14.81 11.96
N ARG A 217 23.71 13.49 11.82
CA ARG A 217 23.76 12.83 10.51
C ARG A 217 22.37 12.63 9.90
N GLU A 218 21.39 12.27 10.72
CA GLU A 218 20.03 11.96 10.25
C GLU A 218 19.34 13.15 9.55
N PRO A 219 19.37 14.39 10.09
CA PRO A 219 18.77 15.54 9.40
C PRO A 219 19.43 15.85 8.05
N ILE A 220 20.77 15.78 7.98
CA ILE A 220 21.52 16.04 6.73
C ILE A 220 21.16 14.99 5.67
N MET A 221 21.09 13.71 6.06
CA MET A 221 20.72 12.63 5.14
C MET A 221 19.27 12.74 4.67
N ARG A 222 18.37 13.24 5.52
CA ARG A 222 16.98 13.53 5.16
C ARG A 222 16.92 14.62 4.09
N GLU A 223 17.62 15.72 4.29
CA GLU A 223 17.67 16.83 3.34
C GLU A 223 18.30 16.43 2.00
N VAL A 224 19.43 15.72 2.04
CA VAL A 224 20.06 15.13 0.84
C VAL A 224 19.08 14.27 0.04
N LYS A 225 18.23 13.49 0.72
CA LYS A 225 17.22 12.65 0.06
C LYS A 225 16.14 13.50 -0.63
N LEU A 226 15.71 14.59 -0.01
CA LEU A 226 14.74 15.51 -0.59
C LEU A 226 15.31 16.21 -1.82
N LEU A 227 16.53 16.76 -1.73
CA LEU A 227 17.23 17.39 -2.86
C LEU A 227 17.45 16.42 -4.03
N LYS A 228 17.80 15.15 -3.75
CA LYS A 228 17.87 14.11 -4.78
C LYS A 228 16.53 13.87 -5.47
N GLY A 229 15.42 13.96 -4.73
CA GLY A 229 14.06 13.90 -5.26
C GLY A 229 13.77 15.04 -6.25
N VAL A 230 14.04 16.28 -5.83
CA VAL A 230 13.93 17.50 -6.66
C VAL A 230 14.76 17.36 -7.94
N MET A 231 16.04 17.00 -7.81
CA MET A 231 16.94 16.85 -8.96
C MET A 231 16.46 15.78 -9.94
N LYS A 232 15.97 14.63 -9.45
CA LYS A 232 15.42 13.56 -10.30
C LYS A 232 14.19 14.04 -11.07
N ALA A 233 13.31 14.79 -10.41
CA ALA A 233 12.15 15.38 -11.05
C ALA A 233 12.54 16.38 -12.16
N LYS A 234 13.51 17.26 -11.90
CA LYS A 234 14.03 18.21 -12.91
C LYS A 234 14.62 17.49 -14.13
N LYS A 235 15.42 16.44 -13.90
CA LYS A 235 15.97 15.60 -15.00
C LYS A 235 14.86 14.97 -15.85
N LYS A 236 13.78 14.49 -15.21
CA LYS A 236 12.62 13.92 -15.90
C LYS A 236 11.87 14.96 -16.73
N LEU A 237 11.63 16.15 -16.18
CA LEU A 237 10.99 17.26 -16.90
C LEU A 237 11.80 17.70 -18.12
N ALA A 238 13.10 17.92 -17.95
CA ALA A 238 13.98 18.31 -19.05
C ALA A 238 14.00 17.25 -20.18
N LYS A 239 13.99 15.96 -19.83
CA LYS A 239 13.88 14.87 -20.82
C LYS A 239 12.53 14.89 -21.55
N ALA A 240 11.43 15.13 -20.84
CA ALA A 240 10.09 15.21 -21.44
C ALA A 240 9.96 16.41 -22.38
N GLN A 241 10.48 17.58 -22.00
CA GLN A 241 10.50 18.78 -22.85
C GLN A 241 11.31 18.57 -24.12
N LYS A 242 12.49 17.95 -24.03
CA LYS A 242 13.30 17.60 -25.22
C LYS A 242 12.56 16.64 -26.16
N ALA A 243 11.87 15.64 -25.61
CA ALA A 243 11.11 14.68 -26.40
C ALA A 243 9.83 15.26 -27.03
N ALA A 244 9.25 16.31 -26.43
CA ALA A 244 8.14 17.05 -27.04
C ALA A 244 8.64 17.94 -28.19
N ALA A 245 9.71 18.70 -27.94
CA ALA A 245 10.32 19.57 -28.96
C ALA A 245 10.83 18.82 -30.19
N SER A 246 11.29 17.57 -30.05
CA SER A 246 11.68 16.73 -31.19
C SER A 246 10.49 16.22 -32.01
N LYS A 247 9.31 16.06 -31.38
CA LYS A 247 8.10 15.59 -32.08
C LYS A 247 7.41 16.70 -32.87
N ASP A 248 7.53 17.95 -32.40
CA ASP A 248 7.01 19.12 -33.11
C ASP A 248 7.90 19.56 -34.28
N ALA A 249 9.14 19.05 -34.36
CA ALA A 249 10.08 19.32 -35.45
C ALA A 249 9.98 18.31 -36.62
N ASP A 250 9.26 17.20 -36.44
CA ASP A 250 9.02 16.15 -37.44
C ASP A 250 7.62 16.25 -38.10
N LEU A 251 6.89 17.34 -37.84
CA LEU A 251 5.58 17.71 -38.43
C LEU A 251 5.73 18.95 -39.32
#